data_AF-A0A7C5W8W9-F1
#
_entry.id   AF-A0A7C5W8W9-F1
#
_cell.length_a   1.000
_cell.length_b   1.000
_cell.length_c   1.000
_cell.angle_alpha   90.00
_cell.angle_beta   90.00
_cell.angle_gamma   90.00
#
_symmetry.space_group_name_H-M   'P 1'
#
loop_
_entity.id
_entity.type
_entity.pdbx_description
1 polymer ?
#
loop_
_entity_poly.entity_id
_entity_poly.type
_entity_poly.pdbx_seq_one_letter_code
_entity_poly.pdbx_strand_id
1 'polypeptide(L)' 'MPFHPISLSNRKELIGFLEPYKIRQWIAENPDKAAKLPLHLQKFKNIKETDNPVVMIAKLKD' A
#
# COMPACT_ATOMS: atom_id res chain seq x y z
N MET A 1 9.27 2.30 0.92
CA MET A 1 8.25 3.35 0.75
C MET A 1 7.65 3.68 2.11
N PRO A 2 7.84 4.89 2.64
CA PRO A 2 7.23 5.29 3.91
C PRO A 2 5.71 5.44 3.76
N PHE A 3 4.96 5.03 4.78
CA PHE A 3 3.52 5.22 4.88
C PHE A 3 3.24 6.43 5.78
N HIS A 4 2.49 7.40 5.26
CA HIS A 4 2.11 8.61 5.98
C HIS A 4 0.59 8.62 6.18
N PRO A 5 0.08 8.31 7.38
CA PRO A 5 -1.35 8.36 7.63
C PRO A 5 -1.87 9.80 7.59
N ILE A 6 -3.07 9.98 7.06
CA ILE A 6 -3.78 11.26 6.98
C ILE A 6 -4.86 11.39 8.06
N SER A 7 -5.28 10.28 8.67
CA SER A 7 -6.34 10.26 9.67
C SER A 7 -6.16 9.10 10.65
N LEU A 8 -6.71 9.26 11.86
CA LEU A 8 -6.90 8.22 12.85
C LEU A 8 -8.40 7.99 13.05
N SER A 9 -8.88 6.76 12.81
CA SER A 9 -10.28 6.41 13.00
C SER A 9 -10.63 6.22 14.48
N ASN A 10 -11.91 6.29 14.82
CA ASN A 10 -12.42 5.97 16.16
C ASN A 10 -12.21 4.50 16.57
N ARG A 11 -11.79 3.64 15.64
CA ARG A 11 -11.43 2.23 15.87
C ARG A 11 -9.93 2.02 16.09
N LYS A 12 -9.18 3.10 16.37
CA LYS A 12 -7.70 3.09 16.51
C LYS A 12 -7.01 2.61 15.21
N GLU A 13 -7.49 3.05 14.06
CA GLU A 13 -6.89 2.72 12.76
C GLU A 13 -6.25 3.96 12.12
N LEU A 14 -4.98 3.85 11.74
CA LEU A 14 -4.29 4.82 10.91
C LEU A 14 -4.70 4.62 9.45
N ILE A 15 -5.32 5.63 8.86
CA ILE A 15 -5.80 5.61 7.48
C ILE A 15 -4.89 6.50 6.64
N GLY A 16 -4.50 6.00 5.46
CA GLY A 16 -3.79 6.75 4.43
C GLY A 16 -4.03 6.15 3.06
N PHE A 17 -3.32 6.64 2.06
CA PHE A 17 -3.39 6.09 0.71
C PHE A 17 -2.02 6.07 0.05
N LEU A 18 -1.91 5.24 -0.98
CA LEU A 18 -0.77 5.18 -1.86
C LEU A 18 -1.21 5.36 -3.30
N GLU A 19 -0.50 6.24 -4.00
CA GLU A 19 -0.70 6.45 -5.43
C GLU A 19 -0.25 5.22 -6.23
N PRO A 20 -0.96 4.85 -7.31
CA PRO A 20 -0.61 3.68 -8.12
C PRO A 20 0.81 3.74 -8.67
N TYR A 21 1.25 4.93 -9.11
CA TYR A 21 2.60 5.11 -9.65
C TYR A 21 3.68 4.78 -8.60
N LYS A 22 3.46 5.14 -7.33
CA LYS A 22 4.41 4.85 -6.23
C LYS A 22 4.47 3.34 -5.94
N ILE A 23 3.32 2.67 -6.00
CA ILE A 23 3.25 1.21 -5.81
C ILE A 23 4.00 0.51 -6.94
N ARG A 24 3.73 0.88 -8.19
CA ARG A 24 4.40 0.32 -9.36
C ARG A 24 5.90 0.57 -9.33
N GLN A 25 6.32 1.79 -9.02
CA GLN A 25 7.73 2.14 -8.87
C GLN A 25 8.41 1.30 -7.79
N TRP A 26 7.80 1.17 -6.61
CA TRP A 26 8.36 0.37 -5.52
C TRP A 26 8.51 -1.11 -5.88
N ILE A 27 7.53 -1.69 -6.60
CA ILE A 27 7.58 -3.08 -7.07
C ILE A 27 8.73 -3.26 -8.07
N ALA A 28 8.91 -2.32 -9.00
CA ALA A 28 10.01 -2.35 -9.98
C ALA A 28 11.39 -2.23 -9.32
N GLU A 29 11.51 -1.41 -8.27
CA GLU A 29 12.74 -1.23 -7.50
C GLU A 29 13.03 -2.40 -6.53
N ASN A 30 12.04 -3.21 -6.18
CA ASN A 30 12.15 -4.27 -5.17
C ASN A 30 11.50 -5.60 -5.63
N PRO A 31 11.90 -6.18 -6.78
CA PRO A 31 11.25 -7.35 -7.35
C PRO A 31 11.24 -8.57 -6.41
N ASP A 32 12.34 -8.82 -5.69
CA ASP A 32 12.46 -9.94 -4.74
C ASP A 32 11.52 -9.81 -3.55
N LYS A 33 11.31 -8.58 -3.06
CA LYS A 33 10.39 -8.32 -1.94
C LYS A 33 8.95 -8.40 -2.43
N ALA A 34 8.67 -7.87 -3.63
CA ALA A 34 7.37 -7.94 -4.26
C ALA A 34 6.92 -9.40 -4.54
N ALA A 35 7.86 -10.28 -4.87
CA ALA A 35 7.60 -11.71 -5.03
C ALA A 35 7.16 -12.40 -3.73
N LYS A 36 7.65 -11.93 -2.57
CA LYS A 36 7.37 -12.46 -1.23
C LYS A 36 6.14 -11.86 -0.56
N LEU A 37 5.44 -10.94 -1.23
CA LEU A 37 4.23 -10.35 -0.66
C LEU A 37 3.13 -11.40 -0.44
N PRO A 38 2.29 -11.25 0.59
CA PRO A 38 1.06 -12.01 0.75
C PRO A 38 0.22 -12.03 -0.53
N LEU A 39 -0.45 -13.16 -0.80
CA LEU A 39 -1.26 -13.39 -2.01
C LEU A 39 -2.22 -12.23 -2.32
N HIS A 40 -2.91 -11.71 -1.31
CA HIS A 40 -3.85 -10.60 -1.46
C HIS A 40 -3.20 -9.26 -1.86
N LEU A 41 -1.89 -9.09 -1.67
CA LEU A 41 -1.10 -7.94 -2.09
C LEU A 41 -0.39 -8.16 -3.43
N GLN A 42 -0.18 -9.42 -3.85
CA GLN A 42 0.44 -9.70 -5.15
C GLN A 42 -0.38 -9.20 -6.33
N LYS A 43 -1.70 -9.00 -6.16
CA LYS A 43 -2.56 -8.37 -7.16
C LYS A 43 -2.07 -6.99 -7.63
N PHE A 44 -1.32 -6.27 -6.79
CA PHE A 44 -0.77 -4.96 -7.14
C PHE A 44 0.41 -5.02 -8.11
N LYS A 45 0.94 -6.20 -8.44
CA LYS A 45 1.94 -6.37 -9.52
C LYS A 45 1.42 -5.89 -10.88
N ASN A 46 0.10 -5.93 -11.07
CA ASN A 46 -0.56 -5.54 -12.32
C ASN A 46 -1.22 -4.15 -12.23
N ILE A 47 -0.91 -3.35 -11.21
CA ILE A 47 -1.50 -2.02 -11.02
C ILE A 47 -1.07 -1.08 -12.16
N LYS A 48 -2.02 -0.33 -12.71
CA LYS A 48 -1.79 0.69 -13.73
C LYS A 48 -1.68 2.05 -13.08
N GLU A 49 -0.94 2.96 -13.70
CA GLU A 49 -0.80 4.34 -13.19
C GLU A 49 -2.12 5.11 -13.15
N THR A 50 -3.08 4.71 -14.01
CA THR A 50 -4.43 5.29 -14.09
C THR A 50 -5.43 4.67 -13.12
N ASP A 51 -5.03 3.66 -12.34
CA ASP A 51 -5.93 3.04 -11.37
C ASP A 51 -6.22 4.00 -10.20
N ASN A 52 -7.21 3.67 -9.38
CA ASN A 52 -7.50 4.47 -8.19
C ASN A 52 -6.39 4.30 -7.12
N PRO A 53 -6.17 5.33 -6.27
CA PRO A 53 -5.29 5.19 -5.11
C PRO A 53 -5.71 4.04 -4.20
N VAL A 54 -4.72 3.36 -3.64
CA VAL A 54 -4.95 2.24 -2.71
C VAL A 54 -5.04 2.79 -1.30
N VAL A 55 -6.19 2.58 -0.65
CA VAL A 55 -6.38 2.94 0.76
C VAL A 55 -5.64 1.93 1.64
N MET A 56 -4.81 2.45 2.54
CA MET A 56 -4.12 1.68 3.57
C MET A 56 -4.78 1.95 4.92
N ILE A 57 -5.12 0.87 5.62
CA ILE A 57 -5.69 0.90 6.97
C ILE A 57 -4.77 0.07 7.87
N ALA A 58 -4.08 0.73 8.79
CA ALA A 58 -3.19 0.08 9.75
C ALA A 58 -3.79 0.18 11.15
N LYS A 59 -3.97 -0.96 11.83
CA LYS A 59 -4.45 -0.97 13.21
C LYS A 59 -3.31 -0.59 14.17
N LEU A 60 -3.55 0.31 15.12
CA LEU A 60 -2.60 0.57 16.19
C LEU A 60 -2.39 -0.70 17.02
N LYS A 61 -1.16 -0.92 17.46
CA LYS A 61 -0.87 -1.94 18.46
C LYS A 61 -1.46 -1.48 19.79
N ASP A 62 -1.97 -2.43 20.57
CA ASP A 62 -2.41 -2.18 21.95
C ASP A 62 -1.22 -1.87 22.86
#